data_AF-A0A1V5ZFP2-F1
#
_entry.id   AF-A0A1V5ZFP2-F1
#
_cell.length_a   1.000
_cell.length_b   1.000
_cell.length_c   1.000
_cell.angle_alpha   90.00
_cell.angle_beta   90.00
_cell.angle_gamma   90.00
#
_symmetry.space_group_name_H-M   'P 1'
#
loop_
_entity.id
_entity.type
_entity.pdbx_description
1 polymer ?
#
loop_
_entity_poly.entity_id
_entity_poly.type
_entity_poly.pdbx_seq_one_letter_code
_entity_poly.pdbx_strand_id
1 'polypeptide(L)'
;MNTAAFLDDIRSFRGFGRETEVRETRSASFSGEPVSVATFVNEFWTSRQRAAHSLHELSYRACFKPQLPRFFIERLTAPGDHVYDPFMGRGTTPLEAALLGRVPLGCDVNPLSEILVRPRLKPPQADEIERRLAEIDLDAATAVRADLKVFYHPETLREICALRDYLRAREQSSKLDAVDRWIRMVAVNRLTGHSPGFFSVYTLPPNQAVTVAQQRKINVRRNQKPPRRNVREIILRKTRSLLRDCDDDTRRVLASAGKDARFLTQPAGSVPELPRDSVRLVVTSPPFLDIVNYAQDNWLRCWFCGIDAGGVGITMARKLEEWQAAMSEVFRELARVLTPGGHVAFEVGEVRTGTVNLEEAVIPCGIAAGLSPVCVLINDQHFTKTSNCWGVDNRTRGTNTNRVVVFRKA
;
A
#
# COMPACT_ATOMS: atom_id res chain seq x y z
N MET A 1 2.24 19.41 -15.63
CA MET A 1 2.67 20.74 -15.14
C MET A 1 4.19 20.78 -15.04
N ASN A 2 4.85 21.93 -15.25
CA ASN A 2 6.29 22.05 -14.95
C ASN A 2 6.48 22.33 -13.43
N THR A 3 7.72 22.23 -12.93
CA THR A 3 8.01 22.38 -11.50
C THR A 3 7.60 23.74 -10.94
N ALA A 4 7.79 24.83 -11.70
CA ALA A 4 7.42 26.17 -11.26
C ALA A 4 5.90 26.29 -11.06
N ALA A 5 5.12 25.85 -12.05
CA ALA A 5 3.66 25.84 -11.96
C ALA A 5 3.15 24.93 -10.84
N PHE A 6 3.85 23.82 -10.53
CA PHE A 6 3.53 22.99 -9.36
C PHE A 6 3.74 23.73 -8.05
N LEU A 7 4.85 24.45 -7.91
CA LEU A 7 5.14 25.27 -6.72
C LEU A 7 4.14 26.43 -6.56
N ASP A 8 3.70 27.03 -7.66
CA ASP A 8 2.70 28.09 -7.64
C ASP A 8 1.32 27.56 -7.25
N ASP A 9 0.93 26.38 -7.76
CA ASP A 9 -0.31 25.69 -7.38
C ASP A 9 -0.35 25.38 -5.89
N ILE A 10 0.71 24.79 -5.32
CA ILE A 10 0.72 24.47 -3.88
C ILE A 10 0.74 25.72 -3.00
N ARG A 11 1.43 26.79 -3.40
CA ARG A 11 1.48 28.07 -2.67
C ARG A 11 0.12 28.77 -2.66
N SER A 12 -0.56 28.75 -3.81
CA SER A 12 -1.88 29.35 -3.97
C SER A 12 -3.04 28.43 -3.58
N PHE A 13 -2.76 27.19 -3.17
CA PHE A 13 -3.77 26.20 -2.82
C PHE A 13 -4.72 26.71 -1.70
N ARG A 14 -6.03 26.63 -1.95
CA ARG A 14 -7.10 27.01 -1.00
C ARG A 14 -8.24 25.98 -0.94
N GLY A 15 -8.00 24.74 -1.38
CA GLY A 15 -9.04 23.74 -1.62
C GLY A 15 -9.91 23.36 -0.41
N PHE A 16 -9.45 23.63 0.81
CA PHE A 16 -10.17 23.39 2.07
C PHE A 16 -10.30 24.64 2.94
N GLY A 17 -10.30 25.84 2.32
CA GLY A 17 -10.56 27.11 3.02
C GLY A 17 -9.41 27.63 3.89
N ARG A 18 -8.24 26.99 3.82
CA ARG A 18 -7.01 27.42 4.51
C ARG A 18 -5.97 27.89 3.50
N GLU A 19 -5.28 28.98 3.84
CA GLU A 19 -4.12 29.45 3.09
C GLU A 19 -2.91 28.57 3.33
N THR A 20 -2.15 28.28 2.27
CA THR A 20 -0.89 27.55 2.41
C THR A 20 0.12 28.40 3.17
N GLU A 21 0.56 27.90 4.31
CA GLU A 21 1.63 28.50 5.07
C GLU A 21 2.98 28.08 4.48
N VAL A 22 3.90 29.03 4.34
CA VAL A 22 5.23 28.79 3.81
C VAL A 22 6.26 28.90 4.93
N ARG A 23 7.03 27.83 5.11
CA ARG A 23 8.13 27.70 6.08
C ARG A 23 9.39 27.24 5.36
N GLU A 24 10.41 26.95 6.14
CA GLU A 24 11.69 26.43 5.69
C GLU A 24 12.03 25.16 6.48
N THR A 25 12.38 24.09 5.79
CA THR A 25 13.01 22.90 6.38
C THR A 25 14.51 23.01 6.16
N ARG A 26 15.27 22.93 7.26
CA ARG A 26 16.74 22.98 7.25
C ARG A 26 17.30 21.59 7.46
N SER A 27 18.28 21.23 6.66
CA SER A 27 19.05 19.99 6.76
C SER A 27 20.51 20.27 6.39
N ALA A 28 21.32 19.24 6.26
CA ALA A 28 22.67 19.32 5.72
C ALA A 28 22.89 18.17 4.73
N SER A 29 23.73 18.40 3.72
CA SER A 29 24.25 17.33 2.87
C SER A 29 25.14 16.37 3.69
N PHE A 30 25.51 15.22 3.14
CA PHE A 30 26.47 14.33 3.80
C PHE A 30 27.87 14.96 3.95
N SER A 31 28.21 16.00 3.19
CA SER A 31 29.45 16.78 3.37
C SER A 31 29.34 17.88 4.43
N GLY A 32 28.16 18.06 5.05
CA GLY A 32 27.92 19.07 6.09
C GLY A 32 27.52 20.44 5.54
N GLU A 33 27.29 20.57 4.22
CA GLU A 33 26.82 21.82 3.64
C GLU A 33 25.36 22.08 4.04
N PRO A 34 25.02 23.28 4.54
CA PRO A 34 23.65 23.61 4.90
C PRO A 34 22.71 23.56 3.69
N VAL A 35 21.57 22.90 3.84
CA VAL A 35 20.52 22.82 2.83
C VAL A 35 19.24 23.41 3.39
N SER A 36 18.64 24.33 2.64
CA SER A 36 17.31 24.88 2.92
C SER A 36 16.33 24.48 1.83
N VAL A 37 15.15 24.03 2.22
CA VAL A 37 14.07 23.63 1.33
C VAL A 37 12.78 24.34 1.74
N ALA A 38 12.09 24.95 0.79
CA ALA A 38 10.79 25.58 1.04
C ALA A 38 9.75 24.54 1.47
N THR A 39 9.01 24.85 2.52
CA THR A 39 8.05 23.94 3.15
C THR A 39 6.64 24.52 3.08
N PHE A 40 5.72 23.79 2.48
CA PHE A 40 4.33 24.22 2.30
C PHE A 40 3.42 23.41 3.22
N VAL A 41 2.71 24.10 4.11
CA VAL A 41 1.83 23.50 5.11
C VAL A 41 0.38 23.85 4.82
N ASN A 42 -0.45 22.84 4.56
CA ASN A 42 -1.90 23.00 4.35
C ASN A 42 -2.61 21.64 4.53
N GLU A 43 -3.94 21.61 4.50
CA GLU A 43 -4.69 20.40 4.15
C GLU A 43 -4.73 20.32 2.63
N PHE A 44 -3.93 19.45 2.01
CA PHE A 44 -3.83 19.35 0.54
C PHE A 44 -4.81 18.34 -0.06
N TRP A 45 -5.30 17.40 0.75
CA TRP A 45 -6.33 16.45 0.38
C TRP A 45 -7.25 16.14 1.54
N THR A 46 -8.47 15.67 1.26
CA THR A 46 -9.50 15.47 2.28
C THR A 46 -9.14 14.44 3.36
N SER A 47 -9.56 14.72 4.60
CA SER A 47 -9.46 13.80 5.74
C SER A 47 -10.59 12.75 5.78
N ARG A 48 -11.63 12.91 4.94
CA ARG A 48 -12.81 12.05 4.91
C ARG A 48 -12.44 10.59 4.65
N GLN A 49 -13.02 9.70 5.45
CA GLN A 49 -12.86 8.25 5.27
C GLN A 49 -13.64 7.79 4.03
N ARG A 50 -13.09 6.81 3.31
CA ARG A 50 -13.71 6.19 2.12
C ARG A 50 -14.11 7.19 1.02
N ALA A 51 -13.35 8.27 0.87
CA ALA A 51 -13.53 9.25 -0.19
C ALA A 51 -12.84 8.87 -1.52
N ALA A 52 -12.27 7.66 -1.61
CA ALA A 52 -11.57 7.15 -2.79
C ALA A 52 -12.36 6.04 -3.46
N HIS A 53 -11.94 5.67 -4.67
CA HIS A 53 -12.51 4.58 -5.45
C HIS A 53 -12.60 3.27 -4.64
N SER A 54 -13.70 2.53 -4.79
CA SER A 54 -14.02 1.32 -4.02
C SER A 54 -12.94 0.22 -4.09
N LEU A 55 -12.15 0.18 -5.17
CA LEU A 55 -11.00 -0.72 -5.33
C LEU A 55 -9.88 -0.53 -4.27
N HIS A 56 -9.85 0.60 -3.56
CA HIS A 56 -8.92 0.84 -2.46
C HIS A 56 -9.36 0.24 -1.12
N GLU A 57 -10.59 -0.30 -1.03
CA GLU A 57 -11.15 -0.81 0.22
C GLU A 57 -10.61 -2.21 0.61
N LEU A 58 -9.29 -2.42 0.50
CA LEU A 58 -8.56 -3.61 0.95
C LEU A 58 -7.74 -3.28 2.21
N SER A 59 -7.98 -3.98 3.31
CA SER A 59 -7.19 -3.80 4.55
C SER A 59 -5.72 -4.18 4.35
N TYR A 60 -4.80 -3.26 4.65
CA TYR A 60 -3.35 -3.47 4.70
C TYR A 60 -2.76 -2.48 5.71
N ARG A 61 -1.65 -2.81 6.37
CA ARG A 61 -1.03 -1.93 7.37
C ARG A 61 0.00 -1.03 6.68
N ALA A 62 0.20 0.18 7.21
CA ALA A 62 1.21 1.12 6.72
C ALA A 62 1.04 1.45 5.23
N CYS A 63 -0.18 1.85 4.86
CA CYS A 63 -0.50 2.41 3.56
C CYS A 63 -0.97 3.86 3.72
N PHE A 64 -0.68 4.72 2.75
CA PHE A 64 -1.22 6.07 2.68
C PHE A 64 -2.62 6.10 2.02
N LYS A 65 -3.31 7.24 2.20
CA LYS A 65 -4.61 7.51 1.57
C LYS A 65 -4.43 7.65 0.04
N PRO A 66 -5.36 7.17 -0.80
CA PRO A 66 -5.28 7.32 -2.26
C PRO A 66 -5.17 8.77 -2.74
N GLN A 67 -5.71 9.73 -1.98
CA GLN A 67 -5.61 11.14 -2.34
C GLN A 67 -4.18 11.68 -2.31
N LEU A 68 -3.27 11.08 -1.53
CA LEU A 68 -1.87 11.47 -1.49
C LEU A 68 -1.18 11.26 -2.85
N PRO A 69 -1.10 10.03 -3.41
CA PRO A 69 -0.50 9.86 -4.73
C PRO A 69 -1.29 10.56 -5.82
N ARG A 70 -2.63 10.58 -5.74
CA ARG A 70 -3.46 11.32 -6.69
C ARG A 70 -3.05 12.78 -6.84
N PHE A 71 -2.80 13.46 -5.71
CA PHE A 71 -2.38 14.86 -5.68
C PHE A 71 -1.16 15.12 -6.57
N PHE A 72 -0.14 14.27 -6.48
CA PHE A 72 1.09 14.38 -7.27
C PHE A 72 0.91 13.88 -8.71
N ILE A 73 0.18 12.78 -8.93
CA ILE A 73 -0.02 12.21 -10.27
C ILE A 73 -0.75 13.23 -11.18
N GLU A 74 -1.83 13.85 -10.69
CA GLU A 74 -2.61 14.82 -11.48
C GLU A 74 -1.79 16.06 -11.87
N ARG A 75 -0.80 16.45 -11.06
CA ARG A 75 0.01 17.66 -11.27
C ARG A 75 1.27 17.39 -12.08
N LEU A 76 1.99 16.32 -11.76
CA LEU A 76 3.36 16.08 -12.23
C LEU A 76 3.44 15.13 -13.43
N THR A 77 2.31 14.58 -13.88
CA THR A 77 2.24 13.63 -15.01
C THR A 77 1.08 13.91 -15.96
N ALA A 78 1.14 13.34 -17.15
CA ALA A 78 0.06 13.23 -18.14
C ALA A 78 -0.39 11.77 -18.30
N PRO A 79 -1.60 11.50 -18.85
CA PRO A 79 -1.99 10.15 -19.24
C PRO A 79 -0.91 9.48 -20.12
N GLY A 80 -0.67 8.18 -19.91
CA GLY A 80 0.40 7.43 -20.55
C GLY A 80 1.77 7.51 -19.85
N ASP A 81 2.02 8.51 -19.00
CA ASP A 81 3.27 8.58 -18.24
C ASP A 81 3.40 7.39 -17.28
N HIS A 82 4.65 6.99 -17.01
CA HIS A 82 4.98 5.94 -16.07
C HIS A 82 5.06 6.47 -14.64
N VAL A 83 4.30 5.87 -13.72
CA VAL A 83 4.28 6.20 -12.29
C VAL A 83 4.75 5.00 -11.48
N TYR A 84 5.73 5.19 -10.62
CA TYR A 84 6.41 4.12 -9.90
C TYR A 84 6.27 4.22 -8.38
N ASP A 85 6.16 3.07 -7.72
CA ASP A 85 6.24 2.92 -6.28
C ASP A 85 7.22 1.78 -5.90
N PRO A 86 8.42 2.08 -5.39
CA PRO A 86 9.41 1.08 -4.97
C PRO A 86 9.03 0.30 -3.70
N PHE A 87 7.96 0.71 -3.00
CA PHE A 87 7.49 0.08 -1.77
C PHE A 87 5.97 -0.14 -1.86
N MET A 88 5.51 -0.73 -2.97
CA MET A 88 4.11 -0.63 -3.38
C MET A 88 3.11 -1.18 -2.36
N GLY A 89 3.47 -2.18 -1.55
CA GLY A 89 2.57 -2.80 -0.57
C GLY A 89 1.26 -3.23 -1.22
N ARG A 90 0.12 -2.71 -0.73
CA ARG A 90 -1.18 -2.93 -1.38
C ARG A 90 -1.43 -2.08 -2.63
N GLY A 91 -0.42 -1.52 -3.28
CA GLY A 91 -0.49 -0.78 -4.54
C GLY A 91 -1.40 0.44 -4.55
N THR A 92 -1.34 1.31 -3.53
CA THR A 92 -2.13 2.55 -3.53
C THR A 92 -1.70 3.47 -4.69
N THR A 93 -0.40 3.71 -4.86
CA THR A 93 0.14 4.52 -5.98
C THR A 93 -0.11 3.86 -7.34
N PRO A 94 0.24 2.58 -7.58
CA PRO A 94 -0.08 1.90 -8.83
C PRO A 94 -1.56 1.96 -9.23
N LEU A 95 -2.48 1.76 -8.28
CA LEU A 95 -3.90 1.78 -8.59
C LEU A 95 -4.39 3.19 -8.94
N GLU A 96 -3.96 4.25 -8.23
CA GLU A 96 -4.32 5.62 -8.60
C GLU A 96 -3.72 6.04 -9.94
N ALA A 97 -2.48 5.61 -10.24
CA ALA A 97 -1.88 5.84 -11.55
C ALA A 97 -2.74 5.23 -12.66
N ALA A 98 -3.13 3.95 -12.50
CA ALA A 98 -3.96 3.27 -13.47
C ALA A 98 -5.35 3.91 -13.62
N LEU A 99 -6.02 4.28 -12.52
CA LEU A 99 -7.32 4.95 -12.54
C LEU A 99 -7.26 6.32 -13.25
N LEU A 100 -6.10 6.96 -13.26
CA LEU A 100 -5.84 8.20 -13.98
C LEU A 100 -5.28 7.98 -15.40
N GLY A 101 -5.24 6.75 -15.89
CA GLY A 101 -4.73 6.42 -17.23
C GLY A 101 -3.21 6.57 -17.39
N ARG A 102 -2.43 6.48 -16.30
CA ARG A 102 -0.96 6.38 -16.30
C ARG A 102 -0.55 4.91 -16.25
N VAL A 103 0.65 4.60 -16.72
CA VAL A 103 1.19 3.23 -16.66
C VAL A 103 1.70 2.97 -15.24
N PRO A 104 1.13 1.98 -14.51
CA PRO A 104 1.48 1.72 -13.14
C PRO A 104 2.68 0.78 -13.04
N LEU A 105 3.71 1.22 -12.35
CA LEU A 105 4.91 0.44 -12.04
C LEU A 105 5.01 0.28 -10.52
N GLY A 106 5.43 -0.89 -10.06
CA GLY A 106 5.61 -1.12 -8.62
C GLY A 106 6.63 -2.20 -8.30
N CYS A 107 7.27 -2.06 -7.14
CA CYS A 107 8.21 -3.04 -6.61
C CYS A 107 7.90 -3.25 -5.12
N ASP A 108 8.08 -4.49 -4.65
CA ASP A 108 8.05 -4.84 -3.23
C ASP A 108 8.91 -6.09 -3.01
N VAL A 109 9.50 -6.25 -1.83
CA VAL A 109 10.18 -7.51 -1.49
C VAL A 109 9.20 -8.65 -1.23
N ASN A 110 7.95 -8.33 -0.87
CA ASN A 110 6.93 -9.32 -0.57
C ASN A 110 6.08 -9.65 -1.82
N PRO A 111 6.09 -10.90 -2.32
CA PRO A 111 5.27 -11.31 -3.46
C PRO A 111 3.76 -11.15 -3.22
N LEU A 112 3.33 -11.05 -1.96
CA LEU A 112 1.95 -10.74 -1.60
C LEU A 112 1.47 -9.42 -2.23
N SER A 113 2.35 -8.44 -2.38
CA SER A 113 2.00 -7.12 -2.91
C SER A 113 1.41 -7.25 -4.32
N GLU A 114 2.04 -8.00 -5.23
CA GLU A 114 1.51 -8.23 -6.59
C GLU A 114 0.13 -8.92 -6.57
N ILE A 115 -0.07 -9.90 -5.67
CA ILE A 115 -1.36 -10.58 -5.48
C ILE A 115 -2.46 -9.60 -5.11
N LEU A 116 -2.13 -8.55 -4.36
CA LEU A 116 -3.06 -7.50 -3.99
C LEU A 116 -3.26 -6.50 -5.12
N VAL A 117 -2.25 -6.15 -5.92
CA VAL A 117 -2.34 -5.11 -6.98
C VAL A 117 -2.94 -5.61 -8.27
N ARG A 118 -2.34 -6.63 -8.89
CA ARG A 118 -2.65 -7.04 -10.27
C ARG A 118 -4.14 -7.28 -10.56
N PRO A 119 -4.94 -7.92 -9.68
CA PRO A 119 -6.36 -8.17 -9.97
C PRO A 119 -7.19 -6.88 -10.10
N ARG A 120 -6.75 -5.78 -9.49
CA ARG A 120 -7.45 -4.49 -9.55
C ARG A 120 -7.20 -3.71 -10.83
N LEU A 121 -6.23 -4.13 -11.67
CA LEU A 121 -6.04 -3.56 -13.01
C LEU A 121 -6.89 -4.22 -14.09
N LYS A 122 -7.45 -5.39 -13.80
CA LYS A 122 -8.41 -6.06 -14.66
C LYS A 122 -9.53 -6.64 -13.79
N PRO A 123 -10.32 -5.78 -13.14
CA PRO A 123 -11.42 -6.26 -12.31
C PRO A 123 -12.37 -7.09 -13.20
N PRO A 124 -12.88 -8.24 -12.72
CA PRO A 124 -13.90 -9.04 -13.41
C PRO A 124 -15.31 -8.53 -13.12
N GLN A 125 -16.30 -9.04 -13.84
CA GLN A 125 -17.70 -8.83 -13.52
C GLN A 125 -18.11 -9.71 -12.32
N ALA A 126 -19.16 -9.29 -11.61
CA ALA A 126 -19.59 -10.00 -10.39
C ALA A 126 -20.18 -11.39 -10.69
N ASP A 127 -20.83 -11.55 -11.83
CA ASP A 127 -21.40 -12.82 -12.32
C ASP A 127 -20.30 -13.82 -12.73
N GLU A 128 -19.19 -13.34 -13.30
CA GLU A 128 -18.01 -14.18 -13.58
C GLU A 128 -17.45 -14.79 -12.28
N ILE A 129 -17.42 -13.99 -11.21
CA ILE A 129 -16.98 -14.45 -9.89
C ILE A 129 -17.96 -15.43 -9.28
N GLU A 130 -19.26 -15.15 -9.39
CA GLU A 130 -20.32 -16.04 -8.89
C GLU A 130 -20.29 -17.41 -9.57
N ARG A 131 -20.19 -17.43 -10.91
CA ARG A 131 -20.05 -18.65 -11.70
C ARG A 131 -18.77 -19.42 -11.37
N ARG A 132 -17.62 -18.74 -11.34
CA ARG A 132 -16.35 -19.38 -10.99
C ARG A 132 -16.37 -19.95 -9.58
N LEU A 133 -16.95 -19.24 -8.61
CA LEU A 133 -17.11 -19.79 -7.27
C LEU A 133 -17.93 -21.07 -7.35
N ALA A 134 -19.10 -21.06 -8.02
CA ALA A 134 -19.99 -22.22 -8.20
C ALA A 134 -19.24 -23.48 -8.70
N GLU A 135 -18.28 -23.32 -9.61
CA GLU A 135 -17.46 -24.41 -10.18
C GLU A 135 -16.43 -25.02 -9.21
N ILE A 136 -15.98 -24.27 -8.20
CA ILE A 136 -14.94 -24.74 -7.27
C ILE A 136 -15.55 -25.75 -6.30
N ASP A 137 -14.99 -26.95 -6.21
CA ASP A 137 -15.33 -27.88 -5.14
C ASP A 137 -14.67 -27.42 -3.83
N LEU A 138 -15.47 -26.90 -2.89
CA LEU A 138 -15.00 -26.46 -1.58
C LEU A 138 -14.95 -27.60 -0.55
N ASP A 139 -15.28 -28.82 -0.96
CA ASP A 139 -15.19 -30.00 -0.12
C ASP A 139 -13.87 -30.75 -0.25
N ALA A 140 -13.17 -30.59 -1.39
CA ALA A 140 -11.94 -31.29 -1.77
C ALA A 140 -10.65 -30.74 -1.12
N ALA A 141 -10.68 -30.32 0.15
CA ALA A 141 -9.47 -29.85 0.84
C ALA A 141 -8.45 -31.00 1.02
N THR A 142 -7.21 -30.80 0.56
CA THR A 142 -6.15 -31.83 0.66
C THR A 142 -5.55 -31.91 2.07
N ALA A 143 -5.40 -30.77 2.75
CA ALA A 143 -4.85 -30.71 4.09
C ALA A 143 -5.42 -29.52 4.88
N VAL A 144 -5.91 -29.82 6.09
CA VAL A 144 -6.47 -28.84 7.02
C VAL A 144 -5.50 -28.58 8.17
N ARG A 145 -5.09 -27.31 8.33
CA ARG A 145 -4.18 -26.90 9.40
C ARG A 145 -4.96 -26.72 10.71
N ALA A 146 -5.00 -27.75 11.54
CA ALA A 146 -5.92 -27.84 12.68
C ALA A 146 -5.75 -26.73 13.75
N ASP A 147 -4.56 -26.16 13.90
CA ASP A 147 -4.30 -25.04 14.83
C ASP A 147 -5.04 -23.75 14.43
N LEU A 148 -5.46 -23.61 13.16
CA LEU A 148 -6.26 -22.47 12.68
C LEU A 148 -7.73 -22.54 13.09
N LYS A 149 -8.20 -23.63 13.70
CA LYS A 149 -9.55 -23.72 14.28
C LYS A 149 -9.80 -22.69 15.40
N VAL A 150 -8.75 -22.02 15.88
CA VAL A 150 -8.88 -20.87 16.80
C VAL A 150 -9.45 -19.64 16.10
N PHE A 151 -9.27 -19.52 14.78
CA PHE A 151 -9.80 -18.43 13.97
C PHE A 151 -11.13 -18.80 13.32
N TYR A 152 -11.29 -20.07 12.92
CA TYR A 152 -12.33 -20.50 11.99
C TYR A 152 -13.15 -21.68 12.51
N HIS A 153 -14.43 -21.72 12.14
CA HIS A 153 -15.23 -22.92 12.28
C HIS A 153 -14.62 -24.06 11.46
N PRO A 154 -14.66 -25.34 11.90
CA PRO A 154 -14.02 -26.45 11.20
C PRO A 154 -14.41 -26.56 9.71
N GLU A 155 -15.70 -26.46 9.39
CA GLU A 155 -16.16 -26.50 8.00
C GLU A 155 -15.72 -25.27 7.18
N THR A 156 -15.77 -24.07 7.76
CA THR A 156 -15.26 -22.86 7.09
C THR A 156 -13.76 -22.99 6.81
N LEU A 157 -12.99 -23.52 7.75
CA LEU A 157 -11.57 -23.76 7.54
C LEU A 157 -11.32 -24.76 6.42
N ARG A 158 -12.11 -25.82 6.34
CA ARG A 158 -12.04 -26.80 5.25
C ARG A 158 -12.31 -26.14 3.90
N GLU A 159 -13.34 -25.31 3.79
CA GLU A 159 -13.63 -24.54 2.56
C GLU A 159 -12.49 -23.57 2.20
N ILE A 160 -11.92 -22.87 3.18
CA ILE A 160 -10.75 -21.99 2.96
C ILE A 160 -9.56 -22.81 2.42
N CYS A 161 -9.31 -24.00 2.98
CA CYS A 161 -8.24 -24.88 2.53
C CYS A 161 -8.52 -25.43 1.12
N ALA A 162 -9.75 -25.84 0.80
CA ALA A 162 -10.12 -26.29 -0.54
C ALA A 162 -9.95 -25.17 -1.58
N LEU A 163 -10.41 -23.95 -1.27
CA LEU A 163 -10.20 -22.78 -2.13
C LEU A 163 -8.71 -22.50 -2.35
N ARG A 164 -7.92 -22.56 -1.27
CA ARG A 164 -6.46 -22.40 -1.34
C ARG A 164 -5.83 -23.43 -2.28
N ASP A 165 -6.18 -24.70 -2.11
CA ASP A 165 -5.60 -25.81 -2.87
C ASP A 165 -5.98 -25.70 -4.36
N TYR A 166 -7.24 -25.36 -4.66
CA TYR A 166 -7.70 -25.05 -6.03
C TYR A 166 -6.87 -23.92 -6.67
N LEU A 167 -6.69 -22.79 -5.98
CA LEU A 167 -5.95 -21.64 -6.51
C LEU A 167 -4.47 -21.98 -6.74
N ARG A 168 -3.86 -22.75 -5.84
CA ARG A 168 -2.46 -23.18 -5.98
C ARG A 168 -2.28 -24.18 -7.12
N ALA A 169 -3.19 -25.13 -7.29
CA ALA A 169 -3.14 -26.07 -8.41
C ALA A 169 -3.26 -25.34 -9.75
N ARG A 170 -4.14 -24.33 -9.83
CA ARG A 170 -4.27 -23.46 -11.02
C ARG A 170 -3.01 -22.64 -11.29
N GLU A 171 -2.36 -22.12 -10.25
CA GLU A 171 -1.10 -21.37 -10.38
C GLU A 171 0.05 -22.27 -10.85
N GLN A 172 0.23 -23.44 -10.23
CA GLN A 172 1.27 -24.42 -10.59
C GLN A 172 1.10 -24.94 -12.02
N SER A 173 -0.14 -25.06 -12.50
CA SER A 173 -0.45 -25.46 -13.88
C SER A 173 -0.49 -24.28 -14.86
N SER A 174 -0.11 -23.06 -14.44
CA SER A 174 -0.14 -21.84 -15.26
C SER A 174 -1.53 -21.52 -15.84
N LYS A 175 -2.60 -22.02 -15.22
CA LYS A 175 -3.98 -21.81 -15.65
C LYS A 175 -4.65 -20.61 -14.99
N LEU A 176 -4.07 -20.07 -13.91
CA LEU A 176 -4.63 -18.97 -13.11
C LEU A 176 -5.00 -17.75 -13.97
N ASP A 177 -6.28 -17.38 -13.97
CA ASP A 177 -6.84 -16.30 -14.80
C ASP A 177 -7.23 -15.06 -13.98
N ALA A 178 -7.84 -14.06 -14.60
CA ALA A 178 -8.21 -12.81 -13.93
C ALA A 178 -9.25 -13.02 -12.81
N VAL A 179 -10.19 -13.95 -13.00
CA VAL A 179 -11.27 -14.26 -12.06
C VAL A 179 -10.68 -14.92 -10.81
N ASP A 180 -9.78 -15.89 -10.95
CA ASP A 180 -9.15 -16.52 -9.77
C ASP A 180 -8.19 -15.58 -9.06
N ARG A 181 -7.46 -14.75 -9.80
CA ARG A 181 -6.60 -13.71 -9.20
C ARG A 181 -7.43 -12.77 -8.33
N TRP A 182 -8.62 -12.40 -8.77
CA TRP A 182 -9.57 -11.60 -7.99
C TRP A 182 -10.09 -12.36 -6.77
N ILE A 183 -10.57 -13.60 -6.94
CA ILE A 183 -11.03 -14.46 -5.83
C ILE A 183 -9.94 -14.61 -4.77
N ARG A 184 -8.69 -14.89 -5.19
CA ARG A 184 -7.51 -14.99 -4.32
C ARG A 184 -7.30 -13.72 -3.52
N MET A 185 -7.27 -12.56 -4.17
CA MET A 185 -7.10 -11.27 -3.50
C MET A 185 -8.20 -10.99 -2.47
N VAL A 186 -9.46 -11.24 -2.82
CA VAL A 186 -10.58 -11.06 -1.90
C VAL A 186 -10.47 -12.03 -0.73
N ALA A 187 -10.22 -13.32 -0.98
CA ALA A 187 -10.08 -14.33 0.06
C ALA A 187 -8.96 -13.97 1.05
N VAL A 188 -7.78 -13.62 0.54
CA VAL A 188 -6.63 -13.16 1.34
C VAL A 188 -6.99 -11.95 2.22
N ASN A 189 -7.79 -11.02 1.69
CA ASN A 189 -8.24 -9.86 2.44
C ASN A 189 -9.33 -10.17 3.48
N ARG A 190 -9.98 -11.34 3.39
CA ARG A 190 -11.10 -11.76 4.26
C ARG A 190 -10.72 -12.83 5.28
N LEU A 191 -9.45 -13.25 5.33
CA LEU A 191 -8.95 -14.26 6.27
C LEU A 191 -9.21 -13.87 7.73
N THR A 192 -8.92 -12.64 8.15
CA THR A 192 -9.09 -12.19 9.55
C THR A 192 -9.67 -10.80 9.64
N GLY A 193 -10.52 -10.55 10.65
CA GLY A 193 -11.04 -9.22 10.92
C GLY A 193 -12.03 -9.15 12.09
N HIS A 194 -12.64 -7.97 12.24
CA HIS A 194 -13.46 -7.60 13.40
C HIS A 194 -14.97 -7.61 13.14
N SER A 195 -15.42 -8.07 11.97
CA SER A 195 -16.84 -8.05 11.59
C SER A 195 -17.30 -9.37 10.94
N PRO A 196 -18.62 -9.60 10.80
CA PRO A 196 -19.15 -10.80 10.14
C PRO A 196 -18.77 -10.95 8.66
N GLY A 197 -18.24 -9.90 8.03
CA GLY A 197 -17.76 -9.93 6.64
C GLY A 197 -16.36 -10.52 6.47
N PHE A 198 -15.90 -11.34 7.42
CA PHE A 198 -14.62 -12.05 7.41
C PHE A 198 -14.86 -13.53 7.70
N PHE A 199 -13.94 -14.39 7.24
CA PHE A 199 -14.06 -15.83 7.48
C PHE A 199 -13.85 -16.19 8.95
N SER A 200 -13.07 -15.40 9.69
CA SER A 200 -12.75 -15.66 11.09
C SER A 200 -13.87 -15.26 12.05
N VAL A 201 -13.73 -15.72 13.30
CA VAL A 201 -14.25 -15.03 14.48
C VAL A 201 -13.64 -13.62 14.58
N TYR A 202 -14.15 -12.78 15.49
CA TYR A 202 -13.53 -11.50 15.80
C TYR A 202 -12.04 -11.66 16.13
N THR A 203 -11.19 -10.97 15.38
CA THR A 203 -9.75 -10.80 15.63
C THR A 203 -9.44 -9.33 15.91
N LEU A 204 -8.18 -9.04 16.28
CA LEU A 204 -7.62 -7.68 16.21
C LEU A 204 -7.46 -7.26 14.72
N PRO A 205 -7.15 -5.99 14.41
CA PRO A 205 -7.65 -5.34 13.20
C PRO A 205 -7.24 -6.08 11.91
N PRO A 206 -8.06 -6.02 10.84
CA PRO A 206 -7.96 -6.90 9.66
C PRO A 206 -6.70 -6.71 8.81
N ASN A 207 -5.89 -5.72 9.15
CA ASN A 207 -4.58 -5.46 8.57
C ASN A 207 -3.43 -6.14 9.35
N GLN A 208 -3.71 -6.85 10.45
CA GLN A 208 -2.73 -7.52 11.30
C GLN A 208 -3.27 -8.89 11.73
N ALA A 209 -2.67 -9.96 11.20
CA ALA A 209 -2.97 -11.31 11.67
C ALA A 209 -2.25 -11.57 13.01
N VAL A 210 -2.99 -11.66 14.10
CA VAL A 210 -2.42 -12.09 15.39
C VAL A 210 -1.91 -13.53 15.32
N THR A 211 -1.02 -13.91 16.24
CA THR A 211 -0.56 -15.29 16.33
C THR A 211 -1.68 -16.22 16.83
N VAL A 212 -1.58 -17.52 16.53
CA VAL A 212 -2.52 -18.55 17.02
C VAL A 212 -2.68 -18.49 18.54
N ALA A 213 -1.58 -18.37 19.28
CA ALA A 213 -1.58 -18.29 20.74
C ALA A 213 -2.33 -17.04 21.25
N GLN A 214 -2.14 -15.89 20.59
CA GLN A 214 -2.85 -14.66 20.95
C GLN A 214 -4.33 -14.74 20.61
N GLN A 215 -4.70 -15.35 19.48
CA GLN A 215 -6.12 -15.55 19.16
C GLN A 215 -6.82 -16.45 20.18
N ARG A 216 -6.15 -17.50 20.70
CA ARG A 216 -6.72 -18.31 21.80
C ARG A 216 -7.04 -17.46 23.02
N LYS A 217 -6.13 -16.57 23.41
CA LYS A 217 -6.34 -15.63 24.54
C LYS A 217 -7.51 -14.68 24.26
N ILE A 218 -7.63 -14.16 23.04
CA ILE A 218 -8.76 -13.31 22.63
C ILE A 218 -10.08 -14.07 22.75
N ASN A 219 -10.12 -15.32 22.29
CA ASN A 219 -11.33 -16.13 22.33
C ASN A 219 -11.81 -16.37 23.76
N VAL A 220 -10.89 -16.70 24.68
CA VAL A 220 -11.19 -16.88 26.11
C VAL A 220 -11.69 -15.55 26.71
N ARG A 221 -10.94 -14.46 26.53
CA ARG A 221 -11.28 -13.15 27.09
C ARG A 221 -12.64 -12.64 26.63
N ARG A 222 -13.00 -12.89 25.37
CA ARG A 222 -14.27 -12.44 24.78
C ARG A 222 -15.38 -13.50 24.89
N ASN A 223 -15.11 -14.64 25.51
CA ASN A 223 -16.01 -15.80 25.56
C ASN A 223 -16.65 -16.14 24.20
N GLN A 224 -15.82 -16.23 23.16
CA GLN A 224 -16.27 -16.42 21.78
C GLN A 224 -15.74 -17.72 21.17
N LYS A 225 -16.50 -18.27 20.22
CA LYS A 225 -16.08 -19.39 19.37
C LYS A 225 -16.23 -19.00 17.90
N PRO A 226 -15.40 -19.56 16.99
CA PRO A 226 -15.57 -19.29 15.58
C PRO A 226 -16.91 -19.77 15.02
N PRO A 227 -17.73 -18.86 14.45
CA PRO A 227 -19.00 -19.23 13.85
C PRO A 227 -18.79 -19.84 12.47
N ARG A 228 -19.72 -20.68 12.02
CA ARG A 228 -19.79 -21.10 10.63
C ARG A 228 -19.99 -19.88 9.74
N ARG A 229 -19.15 -19.75 8.70
CA ARG A 229 -19.22 -18.71 7.67
C ARG A 229 -19.30 -19.34 6.30
N ASN A 230 -20.15 -18.79 5.43
CA ASN A 230 -20.20 -19.16 4.02
C ASN A 230 -19.06 -18.44 3.27
N VAL A 231 -18.05 -19.20 2.82
CA VAL A 231 -16.87 -18.62 2.13
C VAL A 231 -17.25 -17.94 0.82
N ARG A 232 -18.11 -18.57 0.01
CA ARG A 232 -18.55 -18.03 -1.30
C ARG A 232 -19.28 -16.71 -1.14
N GLU A 233 -20.24 -16.67 -0.21
CA GLU A 233 -21.08 -15.49 0.01
C GLU A 233 -20.24 -14.29 0.50
N ILE A 234 -19.27 -14.52 1.38
CA ILE A 234 -18.37 -13.45 1.86
C ILE A 234 -17.51 -12.91 0.72
N ILE A 235 -16.97 -13.78 -0.14
CA ILE A 235 -16.18 -13.36 -1.32
C ILE A 235 -17.05 -12.56 -2.28
N LEU A 236 -18.26 -13.04 -2.60
CA LEU A 236 -19.17 -12.38 -3.52
C LEU A 236 -19.64 -11.02 -2.99
N ARG A 237 -19.99 -10.95 -1.71
CA ARG A 237 -20.39 -9.68 -1.06
C ARG A 237 -19.25 -8.66 -1.08
N LYS A 238 -18.02 -9.08 -0.75
CA LYS A 238 -16.87 -8.18 -0.80
C LYS A 238 -16.53 -7.78 -2.24
N THR A 239 -16.69 -8.68 -3.20
CA THR A 239 -16.54 -8.38 -4.64
C THR A 239 -17.50 -7.29 -5.08
N ARG A 240 -18.81 -7.44 -4.81
CA ARG A 240 -19.82 -6.42 -5.14
C ARG A 240 -19.49 -5.07 -4.51
N SER A 241 -19.01 -5.06 -3.26
CA SER A 241 -18.55 -3.84 -2.59
C SER A 241 -17.33 -3.17 -3.26
N LEU A 242 -16.36 -3.95 -3.74
CA LEU A 242 -15.16 -3.43 -4.41
C LEU A 242 -15.43 -2.96 -5.84
N LEU A 243 -16.44 -3.52 -6.50
CA LEU A 243 -16.82 -3.19 -7.87
C LEU A 243 -17.88 -2.08 -7.97
N ARG A 244 -18.33 -1.51 -6.85
CA ARG A 244 -19.40 -0.50 -6.82
C ARG A 244 -19.11 0.70 -7.72
N ASP A 245 -17.84 1.12 -7.79
CA ASP A 245 -17.42 2.27 -8.60
C ASP A 245 -16.80 1.82 -9.94
N CYS A 246 -16.83 0.51 -10.28
CA CYS A 246 -16.22 -0.06 -11.48
C CYS A 246 -17.22 -0.22 -12.63
N ASP A 247 -17.50 0.86 -13.35
CA ASP A 247 -18.23 0.81 -14.62
C ASP A 247 -17.34 0.32 -15.79
N ASP A 248 -17.93 0.21 -16.98
CA ASP A 248 -17.23 -0.25 -18.18
C ASP A 248 -16.10 0.69 -18.61
N ASP A 249 -16.23 2.00 -18.35
CA ASP A 249 -15.18 2.96 -18.66
C ASP A 249 -13.97 2.79 -17.76
N THR A 250 -14.22 2.67 -16.46
CA THR A 250 -13.20 2.36 -15.45
C THR A 250 -12.45 1.07 -15.81
N ARG A 251 -13.17 0.03 -16.24
CA ARG A 251 -12.58 -1.23 -16.69
C ARG A 251 -11.70 -1.04 -17.92
N ARG A 252 -12.13 -0.23 -18.91
CA ARG A 252 -11.33 0.08 -20.11
C ARG A 252 -10.06 0.83 -19.75
N VAL A 253 -10.15 1.87 -18.91
CA VAL A 253 -9.01 2.68 -18.46
C VAL A 253 -7.99 1.80 -17.73
N LEU A 254 -8.44 1.02 -16.74
CA LEU A 254 -7.60 0.10 -15.97
C LEU A 254 -6.95 -0.97 -16.86
N ALA A 255 -7.72 -1.56 -17.78
CA ALA A 255 -7.20 -2.57 -18.69
C ALA A 255 -6.17 -1.99 -19.67
N SER A 256 -6.37 -0.75 -20.13
CA SER A 256 -5.42 -0.05 -21.00
C SER A 256 -4.12 0.26 -20.26
N ALA A 257 -4.21 0.88 -19.08
CA ALA A 257 -3.05 1.15 -18.23
C ALA A 257 -2.33 -0.14 -17.81
N GLY A 258 -3.09 -1.24 -17.62
CA GLY A 258 -2.58 -2.54 -17.20
C GLY A 258 -1.79 -3.31 -18.25
N LYS A 259 -1.82 -2.93 -19.53
CA LYS A 259 -1.07 -3.61 -20.61
C LYS A 259 0.44 -3.53 -20.38
N ASP A 260 0.91 -2.35 -19.99
CA ASP A 260 2.33 -2.05 -19.82
C ASP A 260 2.74 -2.02 -18.33
N ALA A 261 1.82 -2.39 -17.44
CA ALA A 261 2.06 -2.43 -16.01
C ALA A 261 3.14 -3.46 -15.64
N ARG A 262 4.07 -3.08 -14.78
CA ARG A 262 5.12 -3.96 -14.26
C ARG A 262 5.09 -3.97 -12.73
N PHE A 263 5.00 -5.17 -12.16
CA PHE A 263 5.08 -5.42 -10.73
C PHE A 263 6.21 -6.39 -10.45
N LEU A 264 7.15 -5.97 -9.63
CA LEU A 264 8.39 -6.69 -9.38
C LEU A 264 8.46 -7.14 -7.93
N THR A 265 9.01 -8.33 -7.70
CA THR A 265 9.23 -8.89 -6.36
C THR A 265 10.71 -8.93 -6.04
N GLN A 266 11.28 -7.81 -5.56
CA GLN A 266 12.70 -7.66 -5.30
C GLN A 266 13.01 -6.44 -4.41
N PRO A 267 14.25 -6.27 -3.93
CA PRO A 267 14.68 -5.08 -3.20
C PRO A 267 14.60 -3.80 -4.05
N ALA A 268 14.13 -2.70 -3.44
CA ALA A 268 13.96 -1.41 -4.09
C ALA A 268 15.26 -0.70 -4.53
N GLY A 269 16.41 -1.10 -3.97
CA GLY A 269 17.72 -0.49 -4.26
C GLY A 269 18.35 -0.92 -5.60
N SER A 270 17.78 -1.90 -6.30
CA SER A 270 18.25 -2.35 -7.62
C SER A 270 17.13 -2.99 -8.42
N VAL A 271 16.73 -2.33 -9.51
CA VAL A 271 15.57 -2.69 -10.33
C VAL A 271 15.91 -2.63 -11.83
N PRO A 272 16.84 -3.48 -12.32
CA PRO A 272 17.33 -3.46 -13.70
C PRO A 272 16.23 -3.67 -14.76
N GLU A 273 15.10 -4.26 -14.38
CA GLU A 273 13.93 -4.48 -15.23
C GLU A 273 13.23 -3.17 -15.65
N LEU A 274 13.49 -2.08 -14.93
CA LEU A 274 13.08 -0.73 -15.31
C LEU A 274 14.23 -0.02 -16.04
N PRO A 275 14.03 0.40 -17.31
CA PRO A 275 15.05 1.12 -18.04
C PRO A 275 15.43 2.44 -17.36
N ARG A 276 16.65 2.91 -17.64
CA ARG A 276 17.06 4.27 -17.28
C ARG A 276 16.11 5.29 -17.93
N ASP A 277 15.84 6.40 -17.25
CA ASP A 277 15.04 7.50 -17.78
C ASP A 277 13.65 7.08 -18.31
N SER A 278 12.98 6.16 -17.61
CA SER A 278 11.70 5.58 -18.02
C SER A 278 10.52 5.90 -17.10
N VAL A 279 10.77 6.53 -15.95
CA VAL A 279 9.75 6.85 -14.94
C VAL A 279 9.56 8.36 -14.88
N ARG A 280 8.31 8.84 -14.99
CA ARG A 280 8.01 10.27 -14.88
C ARG A 280 7.90 10.73 -13.43
N LEU A 281 7.22 9.94 -12.61
CA LEU A 281 6.92 10.27 -11.23
C LEU A 281 7.08 9.04 -10.35
N VAL A 282 7.74 9.20 -9.22
CA VAL A 282 7.73 8.24 -8.11
C VAL A 282 6.84 8.81 -7.01
N VAL A 283 5.89 8.04 -6.49
CA VAL A 283 5.17 8.40 -5.26
C VAL A 283 5.17 7.22 -4.31
N THR A 284 5.80 7.38 -3.15
CA THR A 284 6.08 6.24 -2.26
C THR A 284 6.18 6.65 -0.80
N SER A 285 6.24 5.65 0.07
CA SER A 285 6.48 5.75 1.50
C SER A 285 7.34 4.55 1.92
N PRO A 286 8.59 4.77 2.36
CA PRO A 286 9.48 3.67 2.71
C PRO A 286 9.08 3.01 4.03
N PRO A 287 9.59 1.81 4.31
CA PRO A 287 9.46 1.23 5.64
C PRO A 287 10.10 2.15 6.71
N PHE A 288 9.34 2.47 7.74
CA PHE A 288 9.79 3.30 8.86
C PHE A 288 10.62 2.50 9.87
N LEU A 289 11.58 3.19 10.51
CA LEU A 289 12.42 2.72 11.60
C LEU A 289 11.62 1.99 12.71
N ASP A 290 11.73 0.66 12.75
CA ASP A 290 11.28 -0.20 13.86
C ASP A 290 9.76 -0.13 14.21
N ILE A 291 8.88 0.19 13.23
CA ILE A 291 7.44 0.39 13.50
C ILE A 291 6.56 -0.81 13.10
N VAL A 292 6.93 -1.55 12.04
CA VAL A 292 6.03 -2.51 11.39
C VAL A 292 6.73 -3.84 11.12
N ASN A 293 6.17 -4.92 11.66
CA ASN A 293 6.59 -6.28 11.35
C ASN A 293 5.69 -6.87 10.25
N TYR A 294 6.00 -6.57 8.98
CA TYR A 294 5.15 -6.99 7.86
C TYR A 294 5.04 -8.52 7.71
N ALA A 295 6.08 -9.27 8.08
CA ALA A 295 6.06 -10.73 8.07
C ALA A 295 5.04 -11.25 9.09
N GLN A 296 5.08 -10.74 10.32
CA GLN A 296 4.09 -11.09 11.35
C GLN A 296 2.70 -10.55 11.01
N ASP A 297 2.55 -9.39 10.38
CA ASP A 297 1.22 -8.86 10.09
C ASP A 297 0.52 -9.63 8.95
N ASN A 298 1.30 -10.22 8.03
CA ASN A 298 0.79 -10.89 6.84
C ASN A 298 0.97 -12.43 6.85
N TRP A 299 1.44 -13.05 7.94
CA TRP A 299 1.77 -14.49 7.97
C TRP A 299 0.64 -15.39 7.46
N LEU A 300 -0.61 -15.06 7.79
CA LEU A 300 -1.77 -15.86 7.38
C LEU A 300 -2.10 -15.67 5.90
N ARG A 301 -1.84 -14.48 5.35
CA ARG A 301 -1.95 -14.21 3.92
C ARG A 301 -0.87 -14.95 3.14
N CYS A 302 0.36 -14.93 3.65
CA CYS A 302 1.47 -15.70 3.10
C CYS A 302 1.18 -17.20 3.14
N TRP A 303 0.67 -17.73 4.27
CA TRP A 303 0.22 -19.13 4.38
C TRP A 303 -0.82 -19.49 3.32
N PHE A 304 -1.81 -18.64 3.10
CA PHE A 304 -2.82 -18.87 2.07
C PHE A 304 -2.20 -18.89 0.67
N CYS A 305 -1.27 -17.97 0.39
CA CYS A 305 -0.63 -17.88 -0.93
C CYS A 305 0.55 -18.85 -1.12
N GLY A 306 0.93 -19.64 -0.10
CA GLY A 306 2.11 -20.50 -0.16
C GLY A 306 3.44 -19.74 -0.18
N ILE A 307 3.45 -18.50 0.32
CA ILE A 307 4.64 -17.65 0.43
C ILE A 307 5.34 -17.94 1.75
N ASP A 308 6.66 -18.12 1.73
CA ASP A 308 7.46 -18.16 2.95
C ASP A 308 7.65 -16.75 3.50
N ALA A 309 6.92 -16.42 4.57
CA ALA A 309 7.01 -15.12 5.23
C ALA A 309 8.37 -14.89 5.91
N GLY A 310 9.09 -15.95 6.29
CA GLY A 310 10.39 -15.86 6.96
C GLY A 310 11.52 -15.49 6.01
N GLY A 311 11.40 -15.81 4.72
CA GLY A 311 12.37 -15.49 3.69
C GLY A 311 12.26 -14.08 3.08
N VAL A 312 11.25 -13.29 3.46
CA VAL A 312 11.06 -11.93 2.93
C VAL A 312 12.02 -10.96 3.62
N GLY A 313 13.11 -10.60 2.93
CA GLY A 313 14.15 -9.68 3.41
C GLY A 313 13.67 -8.22 3.50
N ILE A 314 12.94 -7.88 4.56
CA ILE A 314 12.50 -6.50 4.82
C ILE A 314 13.60 -5.74 5.54
N THR A 315 13.95 -4.54 5.05
CA THR A 315 14.85 -3.62 5.74
C THR A 315 14.27 -3.24 7.10
N MET A 316 14.86 -3.76 8.18
CA MET A 316 14.56 -3.36 9.56
C MET A 316 15.75 -2.60 10.14
N ALA A 317 15.91 -1.34 9.73
CA ALA A 317 16.89 -0.46 10.34
C ALA A 317 16.40 0.00 11.72
N ARG A 318 17.24 -0.14 12.75
CA ARG A 318 16.96 0.34 14.11
C ARG A 318 17.57 1.71 14.39
N LYS A 319 18.65 2.02 13.67
CA LYS A 319 19.39 3.29 13.75
C LYS A 319 19.13 4.15 12.51
N LEU A 320 19.13 5.47 12.70
CA LEU A 320 18.83 6.41 11.64
C LEU A 320 19.85 6.31 10.50
N GLU A 321 21.11 6.10 10.84
CA GLU A 321 22.23 6.01 9.91
C GLU A 321 22.10 4.77 9.01
N GLU A 322 21.72 3.62 9.58
CA GLU A 322 21.43 2.39 8.83
C GLU A 322 20.26 2.60 7.86
N TRP A 323 19.22 3.32 8.32
CA TRP A 323 18.07 3.65 7.49
C TRP A 323 18.44 4.61 6.35
N GLN A 324 19.22 5.66 6.63
CA GLN A 324 19.71 6.58 5.61
C GLN A 324 20.62 5.89 4.59
N ALA A 325 21.45 4.94 5.01
CA ALA A 325 22.26 4.14 4.09
C ALA A 325 21.38 3.33 3.12
N ALA A 326 20.37 2.63 3.64
CA ALA A 326 19.42 1.88 2.82
C ALA A 326 18.62 2.81 1.89
N MET A 327 18.16 3.97 2.38
CA MET A 327 17.44 4.94 1.56
C MET A 327 18.35 5.56 0.49
N SER A 328 19.64 5.75 0.76
CA SER A 328 20.59 6.25 -0.23
C SER A 328 20.77 5.29 -1.41
N GLU A 329 20.72 3.97 -1.18
CA GLU A 329 20.68 2.97 -2.26
C GLU A 329 19.43 3.11 -3.11
N VAL A 330 18.27 3.26 -2.46
CA VAL A 330 16.99 3.47 -3.14
C VAL A 330 17.02 4.76 -3.95
N PHE A 331 17.47 5.87 -3.38
CA PHE A 331 17.54 7.16 -4.09
C PHE A 331 18.46 7.11 -5.32
N ARG A 332 19.59 6.38 -5.26
CA ARG A 332 20.44 6.16 -6.43
C ARG A 332 19.67 5.46 -7.55
N GLU A 333 18.88 4.46 -7.19
CA GLU A 333 18.06 3.73 -8.15
C GLU A 333 16.89 4.58 -8.69
N LEU A 334 16.25 5.39 -7.84
CA LEU A 334 15.22 6.34 -8.27
C LEU A 334 15.80 7.37 -9.25
N ALA A 335 16.98 7.92 -8.97
CA ALA A 335 17.66 8.84 -9.87
C ALA A 335 18.01 8.18 -11.21
N ARG A 336 18.34 6.88 -11.24
CA ARG A 336 18.58 6.12 -12.47
C ARG A 336 17.33 6.00 -13.32
N VAL A 337 16.20 5.58 -12.74
CA VAL A 337 14.97 5.29 -13.50
C VAL A 337 14.18 6.55 -13.88
N LEU A 338 14.33 7.64 -13.14
CA LEU A 338 13.61 8.90 -13.44
C LEU A 338 14.05 9.52 -14.77
N THR A 339 13.09 9.98 -15.57
CA THR A 339 13.34 10.84 -16.73
C THR A 339 13.92 12.19 -16.29
N PRO A 340 14.75 12.88 -17.11
CA PRO A 340 15.06 14.29 -16.90
C PRO A 340 13.80 15.14 -16.66
N GLY A 341 13.84 15.99 -15.65
CA GLY A 341 12.69 16.77 -15.18
C GLY A 341 11.55 15.97 -14.53
N GLY A 342 11.72 14.67 -14.29
CA GLY A 342 10.81 13.83 -13.50
C GLY A 342 11.00 14.04 -12.00
N HIS A 343 10.06 13.55 -11.20
CA HIS A 343 9.95 13.88 -9.77
C HIS A 343 9.88 12.64 -8.87
N VAL A 344 10.37 12.78 -7.64
CA VAL A 344 10.07 11.87 -6.53
C VAL A 344 9.22 12.62 -5.52
N ALA A 345 8.06 12.09 -5.16
CA ALA A 345 7.29 12.48 -3.97
C ALA A 345 7.49 11.39 -2.91
N PHE A 346 8.40 11.66 -1.97
CA PHE A 346 8.83 10.69 -0.97
C PHE A 346 8.19 10.99 0.38
N GLU A 347 7.12 10.26 0.72
CA GLU A 347 6.41 10.44 1.98
C GLU A 347 7.23 9.85 3.12
N VAL A 348 7.48 10.68 4.12
CA VAL A 348 8.21 10.34 5.32
C VAL A 348 7.38 10.80 6.51
N GLY A 349 7.14 9.89 7.44
CA GLY A 349 6.47 10.20 8.69
C GLY A 349 7.41 10.82 9.72
N GLU A 350 6.84 11.25 10.84
CA GLU A 350 7.61 11.54 12.04
C GLU A 350 7.86 10.24 12.80
N VAL A 351 9.10 10.00 13.25
CA VAL A 351 9.43 8.82 14.08
C VAL A 351 9.89 9.25 15.47
N ARG A 352 9.89 8.31 16.43
CA ARG A 352 10.27 8.54 17.84
C ARG A 352 9.53 9.75 18.44
N THR A 353 8.20 9.73 18.35
CA THR A 353 7.32 10.77 18.93
C THR A 353 7.63 12.20 18.49
N GLY A 354 8.07 12.39 17.23
CA GLY A 354 8.33 13.73 16.67
C GLY A 354 9.71 14.30 16.99
N THR A 355 10.60 13.52 17.60
CA THR A 355 11.99 13.96 17.88
C THR A 355 12.94 13.76 16.68
N VAL A 356 12.53 12.97 15.69
CA VAL A 356 13.29 12.75 14.46
C VAL A 356 12.39 13.05 13.27
N ASN A 357 12.72 14.12 12.56
CA ASN A 357 12.09 14.55 11.32
C ASN A 357 12.73 13.79 10.15
N LEU A 358 12.06 12.76 9.64
CA LEU A 358 12.62 11.96 8.56
C LEU A 358 12.75 12.73 7.25
N GLU A 359 12.02 13.83 7.05
CA GLU A 359 12.24 14.73 5.93
C GLU A 359 13.65 15.32 5.91
N GLU A 360 14.19 15.65 7.07
CA GLU A 360 15.55 16.18 7.19
C GLU A 360 16.59 15.09 6.85
N ALA A 361 16.28 13.83 7.19
CA ALA A 361 17.17 12.69 6.96
C ALA A 361 17.20 12.21 5.49
N VAL A 362 16.13 12.39 4.72
CA VAL A 362 16.10 11.96 3.30
C VAL A 362 16.64 13.00 2.33
N ILE A 363 16.63 14.29 2.69
CA ILE A 363 17.21 15.37 1.88
C ILE A 363 18.66 15.05 1.45
N PRO A 364 19.60 14.72 2.36
CA PRO A 364 20.96 14.36 1.95
C PRO A 364 21.03 13.12 1.08
N CYS A 365 20.14 12.14 1.28
CA CYS A 365 20.08 10.92 0.47
C CYS A 365 19.75 11.24 -1.00
N GLY A 366 18.75 12.09 -1.23
CA GLY A 366 18.36 12.53 -2.58
C GLY A 366 19.44 13.36 -3.25
N ILE A 367 20.06 14.31 -2.53
CA ILE A 367 21.15 15.15 -3.06
C ILE A 367 22.34 14.29 -3.48
N ALA A 368 22.75 13.34 -2.64
CA ALA A 368 23.86 12.43 -2.96
C ALA A 368 23.58 11.53 -4.16
N ALA A 369 22.32 11.27 -4.48
CA ALA A 369 21.90 10.55 -5.68
C ALA A 369 21.83 11.44 -6.93
N GLY A 370 22.12 12.74 -6.82
CA GLY A 370 22.06 13.70 -7.93
C GLY A 370 20.66 14.29 -8.17
N LEU A 371 19.76 14.20 -7.19
CA LEU A 371 18.43 14.80 -7.25
C LEU A 371 18.40 16.15 -6.51
N SER A 372 17.68 17.12 -7.05
CA SER A 372 17.50 18.42 -6.41
C SER A 372 16.22 18.42 -5.56
N PRO A 373 16.28 18.77 -4.26
CA PRO A 373 15.07 18.99 -3.47
C PRO A 373 14.30 20.20 -4.01
N VAL A 374 13.00 20.04 -4.22
CA VAL A 374 12.09 21.05 -4.77
C VAL A 374 11.30 21.74 -3.66
N CYS A 375 10.67 20.95 -2.80
CA CYS A 375 9.92 21.43 -1.64
C CYS A 375 9.68 20.31 -0.64
N VAL A 376 9.30 20.67 0.58
CA VAL A 376 8.65 19.78 1.54
C VAL A 376 7.17 20.14 1.60
N LEU A 377 6.29 19.15 1.47
CA LEU A 377 4.85 19.34 1.60
C LEU A 377 4.38 18.68 2.90
N ILE A 378 3.79 19.46 3.80
CA ILE A 378 3.20 18.96 5.05
C ILE A 378 1.68 19.05 4.91
N ASN A 379 1.06 17.90 4.68
CA ASN A 379 -0.39 17.78 4.72
C ASN A 379 -0.85 17.64 6.17
N ASP A 380 -1.36 18.73 6.73
CA ASP A 380 -1.77 18.86 8.13
C ASP A 380 -3.29 18.77 8.27
N GLN A 381 -3.77 17.74 8.96
CA GLN A 381 -5.20 17.44 9.05
C GLN A 381 -5.68 17.25 10.48
N HIS A 382 -6.80 17.85 10.82
CA HIS A 382 -7.47 17.64 12.10
C HIS A 382 -8.54 16.55 11.96
N PHE A 383 -8.25 15.33 12.41
CA PHE A 383 -9.26 14.27 12.51
C PHE A 383 -9.07 13.42 13.77
N THR A 384 -10.18 12.86 14.26
CA THR A 384 -10.19 11.84 15.32
C THR A 384 -9.77 10.50 14.71
N LYS A 385 -8.57 10.02 15.04
CA LYS A 385 -8.20 8.64 14.69
C LYS A 385 -9.08 7.66 15.46
N THR A 386 -9.23 6.44 14.93
CA THR A 386 -9.63 5.23 15.69
C THR A 386 -8.67 4.88 16.85
N SER A 387 -7.70 5.75 17.19
CA SER A 387 -6.78 5.62 18.32
C SER A 387 -7.47 5.80 19.68
N ASN A 388 -8.73 6.25 19.73
CA ASN A 388 -9.55 6.13 20.94
C ASN A 388 -9.76 4.67 21.37
N CYS A 389 -9.63 3.70 20.46
CA CYS A 389 -9.65 2.27 20.82
C CYS A 389 -8.34 1.79 21.46
N TRP A 390 -7.28 2.62 21.45
CA TRP A 390 -5.94 2.28 21.93
C TRP A 390 -5.40 3.29 22.97
N GLY A 391 -6.25 4.18 23.50
CA GLY A 391 -5.90 5.09 24.60
C GLY A 391 -4.84 6.14 24.25
N VAL A 392 -4.73 6.56 22.99
CA VAL A 392 -3.83 7.66 22.59
C VAL A 392 -4.66 8.92 22.38
N ASP A 393 -4.48 9.90 23.27
CA ASP A 393 -5.10 11.22 23.19
C ASP A 393 -4.71 11.97 21.90
N ASN A 394 -5.66 12.74 21.39
CA ASN A 394 -5.44 13.62 20.25
C ASN A 394 -4.38 14.69 20.58
N ARG A 395 -3.48 14.95 19.63
CA ARG A 395 -2.43 16.00 19.62
C ARG A 395 -1.15 15.78 20.44
N THR A 396 -0.95 14.66 21.12
CA THR A 396 0.29 14.46 21.91
C THR A 396 1.44 13.74 21.19
N ARG A 397 1.26 13.22 19.96
CA ARG A 397 2.27 12.35 19.30
C ARG A 397 2.39 12.48 17.76
N GLY A 398 2.45 13.68 17.17
CA GLY A 398 2.91 13.85 15.77
C GLY A 398 2.13 13.11 14.66
N THR A 399 0.87 12.74 14.91
CA THR A 399 0.23 11.61 14.20
C THR A 399 -0.82 11.99 13.14
N ASN A 400 -0.90 13.27 12.81
CA ASN A 400 -1.95 13.85 11.96
C ASN A 400 -1.43 14.52 10.69
N THR A 401 -0.12 14.46 10.45
CA THR A 401 0.53 15.05 9.30
C THR A 401 1.12 13.97 8.38
N ASN A 402 1.11 14.22 7.07
CA ASN A 402 1.98 13.53 6.12
C ASN A 402 3.04 14.52 5.65
N ARG A 403 4.32 14.14 5.67
CA ARG A 403 5.41 15.00 5.24
C ARG A 403 6.01 14.37 3.99
N VAL A 404 6.07 15.12 2.90
CA VAL A 404 6.49 14.59 1.60
C VAL A 404 7.62 15.46 1.10
N VAL A 405 8.81 14.87 0.96
CA VAL A 405 9.93 15.57 0.32
C VAL A 405 9.82 15.35 -1.18
N VAL A 406 9.70 16.44 -1.93
CA VAL A 406 9.64 16.40 -3.38
C VAL A 406 11.02 16.67 -3.94
N PHE A 407 11.53 15.77 -4.77
CA PHE A 407 12.77 15.92 -5.51
C PHE A 407 12.49 15.99 -7.01
N ARG A 408 13.46 16.54 -7.76
CA ARG A 408 13.47 16.57 -9.21
C ARG A 408 14.81 16.10 -9.74
N LYS A 409 14.79 15.34 -10.83
CA LYS A 409 15.98 15.07 -11.64
C LYS A 409 16.21 16.21 -12.64
N ALA A 410 17.45 16.68 -12.74
CA ALA A 410 17.83 17.78 -13.62
C ALA A 410 17.38 17.54 -15.07
#